data_AF-A0AAV9JZ15-F1
#
_entry.id   AF-A0AAV9JZ15-F1
#
_cell.length_a   1.000
_cell.length_b   1.000
_cell.length_c   1.000
_cell.angle_alpha   90.00
_cell.angle_beta   90.00
_cell.angle_gamma   90.00
#
_symmetry.space_group_name_H-M   'P 1'
#
loop_
_entity.id
_entity.type
_entity.pdbx_description
1 polymer ?
#
loop_
_entity_poly.entity_id
_entity_poly.type
_entity_poly.pdbx_seq_one_letter_code
_entity_poly.pdbx_strand_id
1 'polypeptide(L)'
;MHSPQTVSNIRALTASLFGVAAGTLGLESFPGFIFYFIGTAIVSGLIYALKAESDPEAYFFRPLADLWAGDMFVLEARLEQANLLKKVVDAIKDLVQDCNFDCNDSGIALQAMDNSHVALVSMMLKSESFSPYRCDRNIALGINLTSLQKVLRCAQSEDILTLKAEDAPDVVNMVFESSDSDRISEYDIKLMDIDQEHLGIPDTEYAATIAMPSSEFQKICRDLTGLSESVAIECTKEGVKFACNGDIGSGAVTLRSHTDIEKPDKNIEINLSEPVALTFSLKYLVNFCKASGLSDQVKLCLSNEVPLLVEYALSNNSYLRFYLAPKIGDEE
;
A
#
# COMPACT_ATOMS: atom_id res chain seq x y z
N MET A 1 9.26 -28.90 0.95
CA MET A 1 8.66 -27.55 0.88
C MET A 1 7.15 -27.65 1.07
N HIS A 2 6.65 -27.62 2.30
CA HIS A 2 5.21 -27.57 2.59
C HIS A 2 4.83 -26.14 2.98
N SER A 3 3.71 -25.65 2.45
CA SER A 3 3.24 -24.27 2.65
C SER A 3 3.08 -23.93 4.15
N PRO A 4 3.33 -22.68 4.56
CA PRO A 4 3.06 -22.20 5.93
C PRO A 4 1.61 -22.45 6.37
N GLN A 5 0.65 -22.41 5.45
CA GLN A 5 -0.74 -22.85 5.65
C GLN A 5 -0.86 -24.29 6.19
N THR A 6 0.00 -25.22 5.77
CA THR A 6 -0.03 -26.60 6.28
C THR A 6 0.42 -26.67 7.74
N VAL A 7 1.33 -25.78 8.18
CA VAL A 7 1.73 -25.69 9.61
C VAL A 7 0.56 -25.17 10.43
N SER A 8 -0.05 -24.07 9.98
CA SER A 8 -1.16 -23.38 10.68
C SER A 8 -2.37 -24.31 10.81
N ASN A 9 -2.74 -25.02 9.74
CA ASN A 9 -3.83 -26.00 9.78
C ASN A 9 -3.58 -27.15 10.76
N ILE A 10 -2.35 -27.68 10.81
CA ILE A 10 -1.99 -28.74 11.78
C ILE A 10 -2.10 -28.21 13.20
N ARG A 11 -1.58 -27.00 13.48
CA ARG A 11 -1.66 -26.38 14.82
C ARG A 11 -3.11 -26.13 15.24
N ALA A 12 -3.92 -25.53 14.38
CA ALA A 12 -5.34 -25.26 14.63
C ALA A 12 -6.13 -26.56 14.91
N LEU A 13 -5.90 -27.61 14.13
CA LEU A 13 -6.50 -28.92 14.37
C LEU A 13 -6.06 -29.52 15.71
N THR A 14 -4.77 -29.42 16.06
CA THR A 14 -4.27 -29.95 17.34
C THR A 14 -4.75 -29.15 18.54
N ALA A 15 -4.77 -27.81 18.47
CA ALA A 15 -5.27 -26.95 19.54
C ALA A 15 -6.77 -27.19 19.79
N SER A 16 -7.56 -27.35 18.72
CA SER A 16 -8.97 -27.72 18.80
C SER A 16 -9.15 -29.11 19.43
N LEU A 17 -8.38 -30.11 18.99
CA LEU A 17 -8.45 -31.47 19.52
C LEU A 17 -8.09 -31.54 21.02
N PHE A 18 -7.02 -30.85 21.43
CA PHE A 18 -6.61 -30.78 22.84
C PHE A 18 -7.56 -29.94 23.68
N GLY A 19 -8.16 -28.88 23.12
CA GLY A 19 -9.21 -28.10 23.79
C GLY A 19 -10.46 -28.93 24.08
N VAL A 20 -10.91 -29.73 23.10
CA VAL A 20 -12.04 -30.66 23.28
C VAL A 20 -11.70 -31.75 24.29
N ALA A 21 -10.52 -32.34 24.21
CA ALA A 21 -10.06 -33.36 25.17
C ALA A 21 -9.93 -32.81 26.60
N ALA A 22 -9.35 -31.62 26.77
CA ALA A 22 -9.27 -30.94 28.06
C ALA A 22 -10.67 -30.59 28.61
N GLY A 23 -11.61 -30.21 27.73
CA GLY A 23 -13.02 -29.99 28.08
C GLY A 23 -13.70 -31.23 28.67
N THR A 24 -13.44 -32.42 28.10
CA THR A 24 -13.99 -33.68 28.64
C THR A 24 -13.38 -34.09 29.99
N LEU A 25 -12.18 -33.60 30.31
CA LEU A 25 -11.50 -33.79 31.59
C LEU A 25 -11.89 -32.76 32.65
N GLY A 26 -12.77 -31.81 32.32
CA GLY A 26 -13.17 -30.69 33.18
C GLY A 26 -12.12 -29.59 33.17
N LEU A 27 -12.27 -28.63 32.26
CA LEU A 27 -11.38 -27.47 32.09
C LEU A 27 -11.23 -26.61 33.35
N GLU A 28 -12.14 -26.69 34.31
CA GLU A 28 -12.03 -26.00 35.62
C GLU A 28 -11.08 -26.71 36.60
N SER A 29 -10.60 -27.91 36.25
CA SER A 29 -9.70 -28.70 37.08
C SER A 29 -8.23 -28.46 36.68
N PHE A 30 -7.37 -28.28 37.68
CA PHE A 30 -5.91 -28.15 37.51
C PHE A 30 -5.28 -29.24 36.59
N PRO A 31 -5.74 -30.51 36.61
CA PRO A 31 -5.30 -31.53 35.66
C PRO A 31 -5.63 -31.25 34.18
N GLY A 32 -6.78 -30.65 33.88
CA GLY A 32 -7.18 -30.30 32.51
C GLY A 32 -6.28 -29.22 31.90
N PHE A 33 -5.93 -28.21 32.70
CA PHE A 33 -4.97 -27.17 32.31
C PHE A 33 -3.57 -27.74 32.04
N ILE A 34 -3.08 -28.63 32.91
CA ILE A 34 -1.79 -29.29 32.73
C ILE A 34 -1.78 -30.14 31.46
N PHE A 35 -2.85 -30.89 31.20
CA PHE A 35 -2.96 -31.71 30.00
C PHE A 35 -2.91 -30.88 28.71
N TYR A 36 -3.66 -29.76 28.67
CA TYR A 36 -3.63 -28.84 27.54
C TYR A 36 -2.23 -28.23 27.35
N PHE A 37 -1.61 -27.72 28.43
CA PHE A 37 -0.30 -27.08 28.36
C PHE A 37 0.80 -28.06 27.91
N ILE A 38 0.82 -29.27 28.45
CA ILE A 38 1.79 -30.31 28.07
C ILE A 38 1.53 -30.79 26.64
N GLY A 39 0.28 -31.01 26.26
CA GLY A 39 -0.08 -31.43 24.89
C GLY A 39 0.35 -30.41 23.84
N THR A 40 0.07 -29.14 24.08
CA THR A 40 0.48 -28.02 23.21
C THR A 40 2.00 -27.87 23.19
N ALA A 41 2.69 -27.99 24.33
CA ALA A 41 4.15 -27.92 24.39
C ALA A 41 4.82 -29.06 23.61
N ILE A 42 4.28 -30.28 23.67
CA ILE A 42 4.79 -31.44 22.91
C ILE A 42 4.59 -31.23 21.41
N VAL A 43 3.42 -30.77 20.97
CA VAL A 43 3.17 -30.51 19.54
C VAL A 43 4.03 -29.36 19.03
N SER A 44 4.17 -28.27 19.78
CA SER A 44 5.07 -27.18 19.43
C SER A 44 6.52 -27.64 19.36
N GLY A 45 6.97 -28.50 20.29
CA GLY A 45 8.29 -29.12 20.25
C GLY A 45 8.50 -30.06 19.06
N LEU A 46 7.48 -30.82 18.66
CA LEU A 46 7.52 -31.69 17.49
C LEU A 46 7.53 -30.90 16.17
N ILE A 47 6.75 -29.82 16.08
CA ILE A 47 6.76 -28.94 14.91
C ILE A 47 8.13 -28.25 14.79
N TYR A 48 8.69 -27.80 15.92
CA TYR A 48 10.04 -27.23 15.97
C TYR A 48 11.10 -28.25 15.52
N ALA A 49 11.06 -29.47 16.05
CA ALA A 49 12.06 -30.50 15.77
C ALA A 49 11.95 -31.12 14.36
N LEU A 50 10.73 -31.31 13.84
CA LEU A 50 10.50 -32.02 12.58
C LEU A 50 10.39 -31.09 11.36
N LYS A 51 10.03 -29.81 11.55
CA LYS A 51 9.72 -28.91 10.43
C LYS A 51 10.70 -27.74 10.27
N ALA A 52 11.44 -27.37 11.32
CA ALA A 52 12.34 -26.22 11.26
C ALA A 52 13.75 -26.53 10.72
N GLU A 53 14.07 -27.78 10.33
CA GLU A 53 15.39 -28.20 9.78
C GLU A 53 16.63 -27.51 10.40
N SER A 54 16.58 -27.19 11.70
CA SER A 54 17.64 -26.50 12.44
C SER A 54 17.96 -25.05 12.02
N ASP A 55 17.02 -24.30 11.40
CA ASP A 55 17.15 -22.86 11.18
C ASP A 55 15.93 -22.06 11.72
N PRO A 56 15.98 -21.61 12.99
CA PRO A 56 14.84 -20.98 13.68
C PRO A 56 14.56 -19.53 13.24
N GLU A 57 15.56 -18.82 12.72
CA GLU A 57 15.46 -17.37 12.42
C GLU A 57 14.68 -17.10 11.13
N ALA A 58 14.55 -18.07 10.24
CA ALA A 58 13.79 -17.95 8.99
C ALA A 58 12.26 -18.00 9.20
N TYR A 59 11.76 -18.39 10.38
CA TYR A 59 10.33 -18.65 10.61
C TYR A 59 9.73 -18.00 11.86
N PHE A 60 10.51 -17.71 12.90
CA PHE A 60 10.00 -17.16 14.16
C PHE A 60 11.01 -16.19 14.78
N PHE A 61 10.60 -14.94 15.00
CA PHE A 61 11.49 -13.90 15.55
C PHE A 61 11.61 -14.01 17.08
N ARG A 62 10.61 -14.59 17.78
CA ARG A 62 10.67 -14.84 19.24
C ARG A 62 10.16 -16.25 19.59
N PRO A 63 11.04 -17.26 19.78
CA PRO A 63 10.65 -18.66 19.97
C PRO A 63 9.71 -18.95 21.15
N LEU A 64 9.65 -18.09 22.18
CA LEU A 64 8.78 -18.27 23.34
C LEU A 64 7.47 -17.49 23.26
N ALA A 65 7.49 -16.30 22.65
CA ALA A 65 6.29 -15.48 22.46
C ALA A 65 5.47 -15.98 21.27
N ASP A 66 6.12 -16.33 20.17
CA ASP A 66 5.46 -16.86 18.97
C ASP A 66 4.95 -18.30 19.15
N LEU A 67 5.48 -19.04 20.14
CA LEU A 67 4.95 -20.36 20.52
C LEU A 67 3.58 -20.29 21.22
N TRP A 68 3.26 -19.14 21.82
CA TRP A 68 2.04 -18.91 22.61
C TRP A 68 1.09 -17.88 21.98
N ALA A 69 1.61 -16.92 21.21
CA ALA A 69 0.86 -15.83 20.59
C ALA A 69 0.89 -15.84 19.04
N GLY A 70 1.74 -16.66 18.42
CA GLY A 70 1.81 -16.76 16.95
C GLY A 70 0.56 -17.38 16.29
N ASP A 71 -0.34 -17.94 17.10
CA ASP A 71 -1.65 -18.47 16.71
C ASP A 71 -2.78 -17.43 16.87
N MET A 72 -2.50 -16.21 17.37
CA MET A 72 -3.54 -15.19 17.61
C MET A 72 -3.72 -14.24 16.42
N PHE A 73 -2.65 -13.95 15.68
CA PHE A 73 -2.67 -12.99 14.57
C PHE A 73 -2.84 -13.69 13.22
N VAL A 74 -3.83 -13.24 12.45
CA VAL A 74 -4.14 -13.71 11.08
C VAL A 74 -3.31 -12.96 10.04
N LEU A 75 -2.97 -11.70 10.34
CA LEU A 75 -2.08 -10.88 9.52
C LEU A 75 -0.83 -10.51 10.32
N GLU A 76 0.33 -10.77 9.74
CA GLU A 76 1.62 -10.25 10.18
C GLU A 76 2.41 -9.78 8.96
N ALA A 77 2.61 -8.47 8.84
CA ALA A 77 3.30 -7.87 7.69
C ALA A 77 4.39 -6.91 8.16
N ARG A 78 5.65 -7.25 7.90
CA ARG A 78 6.82 -6.46 8.34
C ARG A 78 7.44 -5.70 7.17
N LEU A 79 7.44 -4.38 7.24
CA LEU A 79 8.13 -3.48 6.32
C LEU A 79 9.47 -3.06 6.91
N GLU A 80 10.56 -3.26 6.17
CA GLU A 80 11.91 -2.84 6.60
C GLU A 80 12.01 -1.32 6.81
N GLN A 81 11.26 -0.54 6.04
CA GLN A 81 11.23 0.92 6.15
C GLN A 81 9.80 1.43 6.33
N ALA A 82 9.46 1.85 7.55
CA ALA A 82 8.19 2.50 7.88
C ALA A 82 7.92 3.76 7.04
N ASN A 83 8.98 4.41 6.56
CA ASN A 83 8.90 5.58 5.69
C ASN A 83 8.11 5.35 4.40
N LEU A 84 8.13 4.12 3.86
CA LEU A 84 7.36 3.77 2.66
C LEU A 84 5.87 3.99 2.90
N LEU A 85 5.31 3.33 3.93
CA LEU A 85 3.89 3.44 4.26
C LEU A 85 3.53 4.88 4.69
N LYS A 86 4.42 5.56 5.42
CA LYS A 86 4.25 6.97 5.79
C LYS A 86 4.07 7.88 4.58
N LYS A 87 4.96 7.76 3.57
CA LYS A 87 4.89 8.54 2.32
C LYS A 87 3.63 8.21 1.51
N VAL A 88 3.25 6.94 1.46
CA VAL A 88 2.00 6.50 0.81
C VAL A 88 0.80 7.17 1.48
N VAL A 89 0.66 7.04 2.80
CA VAL A 89 -0.46 7.62 3.56
C VAL A 89 -0.49 9.15 3.42
N ASP A 90 0.66 9.82 3.48
CA ASP A 90 0.75 11.26 3.26
C ASP A 90 0.31 11.70 1.85
N ALA A 91 0.48 10.85 0.84
CA ALA A 91 0.03 11.13 -0.53
C ALA A 91 -1.48 10.95 -0.73
N ILE A 92 -2.11 10.00 -0.01
CA ILE A 92 -3.52 9.63 -0.24
C ILE A 92 -4.51 10.30 0.71
N LYS A 93 -4.08 10.68 1.92
CA LYS A 93 -4.97 11.22 2.98
C LYS A 93 -5.76 12.48 2.61
N ASP A 94 -5.27 13.25 1.64
CA ASP A 94 -5.91 14.50 1.22
C ASP A 94 -6.95 14.27 0.11
N LEU A 95 -7.00 13.05 -0.43
CA LEU A 95 -8.00 12.58 -1.39
C LEU A 95 -9.10 11.77 -0.68
N VAL A 96 -8.71 10.93 0.27
CA VAL A 96 -9.58 9.96 0.94
C VAL A 96 -9.38 10.06 2.45
N GLN A 97 -10.48 10.10 3.21
CA GLN A 97 -10.43 10.16 4.68
C GLN A 97 -10.39 8.78 5.30
N ASP A 98 -11.24 7.86 4.82
CA ASP A 98 -11.42 6.51 5.33
C ASP A 98 -11.32 5.52 4.17
N CYS A 99 -10.58 4.43 4.35
CA CYS A 99 -10.41 3.41 3.32
C CYS A 99 -10.13 2.03 3.92
N ASN A 100 -10.44 0.98 3.17
CA ASN A 100 -10.02 -0.38 3.49
C ASN A 100 -8.61 -0.67 2.94
N PHE A 101 -7.80 -1.29 3.78
CA PHE A 101 -6.58 -1.99 3.36
C PHE A 101 -6.90 -3.48 3.27
N ASP A 102 -7.03 -3.96 2.03
CA ASP A 102 -7.34 -5.37 1.74
C ASP A 102 -6.05 -6.18 1.76
N CYS A 103 -5.92 -7.02 2.77
CA CYS A 103 -4.76 -7.89 2.94
C CYS A 103 -5.13 -9.30 2.47
N ASN A 104 -4.28 -9.89 1.63
CA ASN A 104 -4.43 -11.25 1.12
C ASN A 104 -3.05 -11.86 0.81
N ASP A 105 -2.99 -13.11 0.35
CA ASP A 105 -1.73 -13.79 0.02
C ASP A 105 -0.82 -13.03 -0.96
N SER A 106 -1.37 -12.17 -1.82
CA SER A 106 -0.60 -11.38 -2.81
C SER A 106 0.01 -10.10 -2.21
N GLY A 107 -0.45 -9.65 -1.05
CA GLY A 107 -0.01 -8.42 -0.41
C GLY A 107 -1.15 -7.56 0.15
N ILE A 108 -0.86 -6.27 0.34
CA ILE A 108 -1.80 -5.28 0.86
C ILE A 108 -2.20 -4.33 -0.27
N ALA A 109 -3.48 -4.35 -0.62
CA ALA A 109 -4.08 -3.47 -1.60
C ALA A 109 -4.92 -2.38 -0.92
N LEU A 110 -5.10 -1.27 -1.60
CA LEU A 110 -6.05 -0.22 -1.23
C LEU A 110 -6.63 0.35 -2.51
N GLN A 111 -7.95 0.46 -2.56
CA GLN A 111 -8.63 1.15 -3.64
C GLN A 111 -9.67 2.08 -3.03
N ALA A 112 -9.69 3.36 -3.41
CA ALA A 112 -10.68 4.30 -2.90
C ALA A 112 -10.96 5.45 -3.86
N MET A 113 -12.19 5.96 -3.83
CA MET A 113 -12.60 7.17 -4.56
C MET A 113 -12.60 8.38 -3.63
N ASP A 114 -12.38 9.56 -4.21
CA ASP A 114 -12.59 10.82 -3.50
C ASP A 114 -14.08 11.12 -3.31
N ASN A 115 -14.40 12.07 -2.44
CA ASN A 115 -15.79 12.45 -2.13
C ASN A 115 -16.59 12.96 -3.35
N SER A 116 -15.91 13.41 -4.41
CA SER A 116 -16.58 13.87 -5.64
C SER A 116 -16.72 12.77 -6.70
N HIS A 117 -16.17 11.57 -6.46
CA HIS A 117 -16.13 10.47 -7.43
C HIS A 117 -15.45 10.83 -8.76
N VAL A 118 -14.50 11.77 -8.74
CA VAL A 118 -13.74 12.24 -9.91
C VAL A 118 -12.33 11.64 -9.94
N ALA A 119 -11.78 11.32 -8.77
CA ALA A 119 -10.46 10.73 -8.62
C ALA A 119 -10.54 9.38 -7.88
N LEU A 120 -9.76 8.41 -8.36
CA LEU A 120 -9.61 7.11 -7.73
C LEU A 120 -8.13 6.87 -7.42
N VAL A 121 -7.84 6.37 -6.22
CA VAL A 121 -6.52 5.88 -5.84
C VAL A 121 -6.54 4.36 -5.82
N SER A 122 -5.49 3.75 -6.36
CA SER A 122 -5.25 2.31 -6.32
C SER A 122 -3.80 2.07 -5.95
N MET A 123 -3.58 1.42 -4.81
CA MET A 123 -2.28 1.04 -4.30
C MET A 123 -2.21 -0.48 -4.24
N MET A 124 -1.05 -1.02 -4.58
CA MET A 124 -0.71 -2.42 -4.34
C MET A 124 0.70 -2.49 -3.76
N LEU A 125 0.83 -2.98 -2.54
CA LEU A 125 2.08 -3.40 -1.94
C LEU A 125 2.12 -4.92 -1.98
N LYS A 126 2.94 -5.50 -2.85
CA LYS A 126 3.02 -6.95 -2.96
C LYS A 126 3.66 -7.59 -1.74
N SER A 127 3.36 -8.86 -1.49
CA SER A 127 3.93 -9.64 -0.38
C SER A 127 5.45 -9.60 -0.35
N GLU A 128 6.13 -9.51 -1.50
CA GLU A 128 7.59 -9.43 -1.58
C GLU A 128 8.14 -8.09 -1.07
N SER A 129 7.32 -7.04 -0.94
CA SER A 129 7.73 -5.78 -0.30
C SER A 129 7.83 -5.90 1.24
N PHE A 130 7.43 -7.03 1.82
CA PHE A 130 7.44 -7.29 3.25
C PHE A 130 8.37 -8.47 3.59
N SER A 131 8.98 -8.44 4.77
CA SER A 131 9.94 -9.44 5.25
C SER A 131 9.84 -9.60 6.77
N PRO A 132 9.10 -10.58 7.32
CA PRO A 132 8.22 -11.54 6.63
C PRO A 132 6.80 -10.98 6.32
N TYR A 133 6.07 -11.71 5.47
CA TYR A 133 4.65 -11.50 5.18
C TYR A 133 3.85 -12.78 5.47
N ARG A 134 2.78 -12.67 6.26
CA ARG A 134 1.82 -13.74 6.51
C ARG A 134 0.41 -13.15 6.54
N CYS A 135 -0.47 -13.71 5.72
CA CYS A 135 -1.89 -13.40 5.72
C CYS A 135 -2.65 -14.72 5.60
N ASP A 136 -3.15 -15.25 6.72
CA ASP A 136 -3.78 -16.58 6.72
C ASP A 136 -5.17 -16.59 6.07
N ARG A 137 -5.84 -15.43 6.06
CA ARG A 137 -7.15 -15.20 5.44
C ARG A 137 -7.25 -13.79 4.89
N ASN A 138 -8.07 -13.61 3.86
CA ASN A 138 -8.37 -12.30 3.33
C ASN A 138 -9.08 -11.46 4.39
N ILE A 139 -8.51 -10.29 4.67
CA ILE A 139 -8.99 -9.40 5.72
C ILE A 139 -8.96 -7.95 5.22
N ALA A 140 -10.03 -7.21 5.48
CA ALA A 140 -10.13 -5.79 5.15
C ALA A 140 -9.96 -4.99 6.44
N LEU A 141 -8.95 -4.12 6.48
CA LEU A 141 -8.69 -3.24 7.61
C LEU A 141 -9.21 -1.83 7.28
N GLY A 142 -10.41 -1.51 7.74
CA GLY A 142 -10.98 -0.17 7.59
C GLY A 142 -10.34 0.81 8.55
N ILE A 143 -9.58 1.77 8.01
CA ILE A 143 -8.76 2.69 8.81
C ILE A 143 -9.02 4.13 8.37
N ASN A 144 -9.18 5.02 9.35
CA ASN A 144 -9.13 6.47 9.13
C ASN A 144 -7.68 6.91 8.85
N LEU A 145 -7.43 7.42 7.65
CA LEU A 145 -6.10 7.80 7.18
C LEU A 145 -5.50 8.97 7.97
N THR A 146 -6.32 9.85 8.55
CA THR A 146 -5.84 10.94 9.42
C THR A 146 -5.28 10.39 10.73
N SER A 147 -5.92 9.38 11.31
CA SER A 147 -5.45 8.70 12.52
C SER A 147 -4.18 7.88 12.24
N LEU A 148 -4.18 7.13 11.14
CA LEU A 148 -3.01 6.37 10.67
C LEU A 148 -1.79 7.28 10.46
N GLN A 149 -1.99 8.44 9.84
CA GLN A 149 -0.92 9.42 9.63
C GLN A 149 -0.32 9.94 10.94
N LYS A 150 -1.13 10.15 11.99
CA LYS A 150 -0.63 10.58 13.30
C LYS A 150 0.26 9.52 13.95
N VAL A 151 -0.10 8.24 13.82
CA VAL A 151 0.69 7.12 14.34
C VAL A 151 1.99 6.96 13.55
N LEU A 152 1.92 6.99 12.22
CA LEU A 152 3.10 6.90 11.34
C LEU A 152 4.09 8.08 11.51
N ARG A 153 3.64 9.22 12.03
CA ARG A 153 4.51 10.35 12.38
C ARG A 153 5.40 10.09 13.60
N CYS A 154 5.03 9.16 14.47
CA CYS A 154 5.83 8.77 15.64
C CYS A 154 7.07 7.95 15.27
N ALA A 155 7.06 7.34 14.07
CA ALA A 155 8.16 6.55 13.52
C ALA A 155 9.22 7.43 12.85
N GLN A 156 10.48 7.05 13.05
CA GLN A 156 11.62 7.54 12.28
C GLN A 156 11.64 6.89 10.89
N SER A 157 12.44 7.45 9.98
CA SER A 157 12.46 6.99 8.58
C SER A 157 13.01 5.58 8.41
N GLU A 158 13.99 5.21 9.24
CA GLU A 158 14.67 3.89 9.21
C GLU A 158 14.07 2.88 10.19
N ASP A 159 12.99 3.25 10.89
CA ASP A 159 12.31 2.31 11.78
C ASP A 159 11.63 1.21 10.95
N ILE A 160 11.69 -0.02 11.45
CA ILE A 160 10.99 -1.17 10.90
C ILE A 160 9.55 -1.14 11.41
N LEU A 161 8.57 -1.32 10.52
CA LEU A 161 7.15 -1.36 10.87
C LEU A 161 6.63 -2.79 10.74
N THR A 162 6.03 -3.32 11.81
CA THR A 162 5.26 -4.57 11.77
C THR A 162 3.79 -4.28 12.01
N LEU A 163 2.94 -4.72 11.08
CA LEU A 163 1.48 -4.68 11.17
C LEU A 163 0.97 -6.03 11.66
N LYS A 164 0.11 -6.02 12.68
CA LYS A 164 -0.51 -7.22 13.24
C LYS A 164 -2.00 -7.05 13.37
N ALA A 165 -2.77 -8.03 12.91
CA ALA A 165 -4.22 -8.07 13.08
C ALA A 165 -4.72 -9.50 13.32
N GLU A 166 -5.75 -9.63 14.14
CA GLU A 166 -6.46 -10.89 14.42
C GLU A 166 -7.49 -11.21 13.31
N ASP A 167 -8.24 -12.32 13.41
CA ASP A 167 -9.21 -12.78 12.39
C ASP A 167 -10.42 -11.84 12.25
N ALA A 168 -10.92 -11.32 13.37
CA ALA A 168 -12.00 -10.33 13.44
C ALA A 168 -11.51 -9.13 14.25
N PRO A 169 -10.64 -8.28 13.67
CA PRO A 169 -9.92 -7.28 14.42
C PRO A 169 -10.81 -6.06 14.66
N ASP A 170 -10.94 -5.67 15.93
CA ASP A 170 -11.44 -4.35 16.30
C ASP A 170 -10.32 -3.29 16.25
N VAL A 171 -9.06 -3.75 16.27
CA VAL A 171 -7.85 -2.93 16.27
C VAL A 171 -6.79 -3.54 15.36
N VAL A 172 -6.02 -2.70 14.70
CA VAL A 172 -4.74 -3.07 14.08
C VAL A 172 -3.61 -2.61 14.98
N ASN A 173 -2.71 -3.54 15.29
CA ASN A 173 -1.53 -3.29 16.09
C ASN A 173 -0.35 -2.92 15.16
N MET A 174 0.32 -1.82 15.46
CA MET A 174 1.47 -1.31 14.73
C MET A 174 2.68 -1.23 15.66
N VAL A 175 3.70 -2.02 15.36
CA VAL A 175 4.95 -2.06 16.11
C VAL A 175 6.05 -1.40 15.29
N PHE A 176 6.70 -0.40 15.85
CA PHE A 176 7.86 0.27 15.29
C PHE A 176 9.11 -0.11 16.07
N GLU A 177 10.09 -0.69 15.38
CA GLU A 177 11.37 -1.09 15.94
C GLU A 177 12.48 -0.23 15.33
N SER A 178 13.28 0.41 16.17
CA SER A 178 14.41 1.21 15.70
C SER A 178 15.59 0.31 15.33
N SER A 179 16.25 0.61 14.21
CA SER A 179 17.48 -0.10 13.80
C SER A 179 18.68 0.23 14.69
N ASP A 180 18.73 1.46 15.19
CA ASP A 180 19.92 2.03 15.85
C ASP A 180 19.86 1.93 17.38
N SER A 181 18.67 1.69 17.93
CA SER A 181 18.42 1.64 19.36
C SER A 181 17.47 0.51 19.70
N ASP A 182 17.54 -0.02 20.92
CA ASP A 182 16.61 -1.05 21.42
C ASP A 182 15.22 -0.46 21.77
N ARG A 183 14.77 0.54 20.99
CA ARG A 183 13.49 1.22 21.17
C ARG A 183 12.43 0.51 20.35
N ILE A 184 11.41 0.02 21.05
CA ILE A 184 10.20 -0.55 20.46
C ILE A 184 9.03 0.34 20.85
N SER A 185 8.22 0.76 19.88
CA SER A 185 7.01 1.56 20.11
C SER A 185 5.82 0.82 19.53
N GLU A 186 4.78 0.62 20.33
CA GLU A 186 3.59 -0.14 19.96
C GLU A 186 2.36 0.76 20.03
N TYR A 187 1.53 0.71 18.99
CA TYR A 187 0.33 1.53 18.86
C TYR A 187 -0.83 0.72 18.31
N ASP A 188 -1.98 0.81 18.98
CA ASP A 188 -3.22 0.22 18.50
C ASP A 188 -4.10 1.28 17.85
N ILE A 189 -4.53 1.01 16.62
CA ILE A 189 -5.50 1.85 15.89
C ILE A 189 -6.81 1.10 15.82
N LYS A 190 -7.90 1.76 16.25
CA LYS A 190 -9.25 1.22 16.10
C LYS A 190 -9.63 1.14 14.63
N LEU A 191 -10.13 -0.03 14.25
CA LEU A 191 -10.68 -0.27 12.93
C LEU A 191 -12.14 0.19 12.90
N MET A 192 -12.65 0.37 11.69
CA MET A 192 -14.03 0.74 11.43
C MET A 192 -14.55 -0.05 10.24
N ASP A 193 -15.84 -0.35 10.26
CA ASP A 193 -16.50 -0.99 9.13
C ASP A 193 -16.71 0.04 8.03
N ILE A 194 -16.09 -0.19 6.87
CA ILE A 194 -16.25 0.65 5.69
C ILE A 194 -16.80 -0.22 4.58
N ASP A 195 -18.04 0.07 4.17
CA ASP A 195 -18.65 -0.51 3.00
C ASP A 195 -18.01 0.11 1.75
N GLN A 196 -17.04 -0.59 1.17
CA GLN A 196 -16.32 -0.12 0.00
C GLN A 196 -16.56 -1.02 -1.21
N GLU A 197 -17.12 -0.43 -2.27
CA GLU A 197 -17.26 -1.13 -3.54
C GLU A 197 -15.93 -1.14 -4.31
N HIS A 198 -15.41 -2.34 -4.57
CA HIS A 198 -14.27 -2.49 -5.46
C HIS A 198 -14.68 -2.24 -6.91
N LEU A 199 -13.98 -1.32 -7.55
CA LEU A 199 -14.14 -1.03 -8.97
C LEU A 199 -13.17 -1.89 -9.76
N GLY A 200 -13.69 -2.72 -10.66
CA GLY A 200 -12.88 -3.42 -11.64
C GLY A 200 -12.23 -2.42 -12.59
N ILE A 201 -10.91 -2.28 -12.53
CA ILE A 201 -10.14 -1.44 -13.46
C ILE A 201 -9.81 -2.32 -14.68
N PRO A 202 -10.35 -2.01 -15.88
CA PRO A 202 -10.04 -2.79 -17.08
C PRO A 202 -8.63 -2.49 -17.59
N ASP A 203 -7.99 -3.51 -18.18
CA ASP A 203 -6.74 -3.33 -18.92
C ASP A 203 -7.02 -2.48 -20.17
N THR A 204 -6.56 -1.24 -20.12
CA THR A 204 -6.82 -0.24 -21.16
C THR A 204 -5.53 0.08 -21.92
N GLU A 205 -5.62 0.09 -23.25
CA GLU A 205 -4.55 0.63 -24.09
C GLU A 205 -4.61 2.16 -24.12
N TYR A 206 -3.50 2.80 -23.76
CA TYR A 206 -3.39 4.25 -23.72
C TYR A 206 -2.79 4.79 -25.03
N ALA A 207 -3.31 5.92 -25.49
CA ALA A 207 -2.89 6.60 -26.72
C ALA A 207 -1.52 7.28 -26.55
N ALA A 208 -1.26 7.81 -25.36
CA ALA A 208 0.04 8.39 -25.01
C ALA A 208 0.50 7.88 -23.64
N THR A 209 1.76 7.49 -23.55
CA THR A 209 2.45 7.13 -22.31
C THR A 209 3.69 8.01 -22.17
N ILE A 210 3.76 8.76 -21.08
CA ILE A 210 4.85 9.68 -20.81
C ILE A 210 5.51 9.30 -19.48
N ALA A 211 6.79 8.97 -19.50
CA ALA A 211 7.60 8.80 -18.30
C ALA A 211 8.51 10.02 -18.14
N MET A 212 8.46 10.67 -16.98
CA MET A 212 9.26 11.87 -16.69
C MET A 212 9.66 11.92 -15.21
N PRO A 213 10.60 12.79 -14.82
CA PRO A 213 10.97 12.97 -13.43
C PRO A 213 9.78 13.46 -12.59
N SER A 214 9.52 12.83 -11.45
CA SER A 214 8.41 13.18 -10.56
C SER A 214 8.55 14.57 -9.96
N SER A 215 9.79 15.06 -9.82
CA SER A 215 10.12 16.42 -9.38
C SER A 215 9.77 17.48 -10.43
N GLU A 216 9.99 17.18 -11.71
CA GLU A 216 9.64 18.08 -12.82
C GLU A 216 8.12 18.19 -12.96
N PHE A 217 7.41 17.05 -12.92
CA PHE A 217 5.94 17.03 -12.94
C PHE A 217 5.35 17.83 -11.77
N GLN A 218 5.88 17.62 -10.55
CA GLN A 218 5.47 18.36 -9.36
C GLN A 218 5.68 19.87 -9.51
N LYS A 219 6.81 20.29 -10.09
CA LYS A 219 7.11 21.69 -10.35
C LYS A 219 6.11 22.29 -11.33
N ILE A 220 5.86 21.62 -12.46
CA ILE A 220 4.90 22.06 -13.48
C ILE A 220 3.51 22.23 -12.87
N CYS A 221 3.00 21.25 -12.12
CA CYS A 221 1.69 21.36 -11.50
C CYS A 221 1.61 22.53 -10.50
N ARG A 222 2.66 22.77 -9.70
CA ARG A 222 2.70 23.89 -8.75
C ARG A 222 2.74 25.25 -9.44
N ASP A 223 3.58 25.39 -10.46
CA ASP A 223 3.74 26.64 -11.20
C ASP A 223 2.43 27.03 -11.92
N LEU A 224 1.76 26.06 -12.55
CA LEU A 224 0.49 26.31 -13.27
C LEU A 224 -0.70 26.55 -12.33
N THR A 225 -0.69 25.99 -11.11
CA THR A 225 -1.75 26.23 -10.11
C THR A 225 -1.87 27.70 -9.71
N GLY A 226 -0.77 28.47 -9.79
CA GLY A 226 -0.81 29.90 -9.53
C GLY A 226 -1.50 30.73 -10.63
N LEU A 227 -1.71 30.15 -11.82
CA LEU A 227 -2.26 30.83 -12.99
C LEU A 227 -3.71 30.42 -13.29
N SER A 228 -4.04 29.14 -13.13
CA SER A 228 -5.37 28.59 -13.41
C SER A 228 -5.69 27.38 -12.54
N GLU A 229 -6.96 27.03 -12.45
CA GLU A 229 -7.42 25.81 -11.77
C GLU A 229 -7.38 24.55 -12.66
N SER A 230 -7.20 24.75 -13.98
CA SER A 230 -7.22 23.67 -14.96
C SER A 230 -5.96 23.68 -15.83
N VAL A 231 -5.52 22.50 -16.26
CA VAL A 231 -4.42 22.32 -17.20
C VAL A 231 -4.85 21.44 -18.36
N ALA A 232 -4.60 21.90 -19.58
CA ALA A 232 -4.67 21.12 -20.80
C ALA A 232 -3.33 20.37 -20.97
N ILE A 233 -3.40 19.05 -21.05
CA ILE A 233 -2.26 18.19 -21.35
C ILE A 233 -2.42 17.71 -22.80
N GLU A 234 -1.55 18.22 -23.67
CA GLU A 234 -1.53 17.92 -25.10
C GLU A 234 -0.29 17.07 -25.41
N CYS A 235 -0.47 15.87 -25.95
CA CYS A 235 0.63 15.04 -26.42
C CYS A 235 0.62 14.93 -27.95
N THR A 236 1.71 15.37 -28.58
CA THR A 236 1.89 15.37 -30.03
C THR A 236 3.26 14.83 -30.39
N LYS A 237 3.55 14.70 -31.70
CA LYS A 237 4.88 14.28 -32.17
C LYS A 237 6.02 15.21 -31.75
N GLU A 238 5.72 16.46 -31.38
CA GLU A 238 6.71 17.43 -30.93
C GLU A 238 7.07 17.27 -29.45
N GLY A 239 6.23 16.59 -28.67
CA GLY A 239 6.39 16.41 -27.23
C GLY A 239 5.07 16.50 -26.47
N VAL A 240 5.17 16.59 -25.14
CA VAL A 240 4.03 16.86 -24.26
C VAL A 240 4.02 18.34 -23.86
N LYS A 241 2.86 18.96 -23.93
CA LYS A 241 2.65 20.36 -23.57
C LYS A 241 1.59 20.45 -22.47
N PHE A 242 1.94 21.14 -21.40
CA PHE A 242 1.05 21.50 -20.30
C PHE A 242 0.70 22.97 -20.46
N ALA A 243 -0.56 23.28 -20.75
CA ALA A 243 -1.03 24.64 -20.97
C ALA A 243 -2.16 24.99 -20.02
N CYS A 244 -2.18 26.22 -19.54
CA CYS A 244 -3.31 26.73 -18.77
C CYS A 244 -3.64 28.15 -19.20
N ASN A 245 -4.92 28.49 -19.11
CA ASN A 245 -5.42 29.83 -19.33
C ASN A 245 -6.23 30.23 -18.09
N GLY A 246 -5.94 31.38 -17.50
CA GLY A 246 -6.64 31.89 -16.34
C GLY A 246 -6.69 33.42 -16.34
N ASP A 247 -7.32 33.99 -15.32
CA ASP A 247 -7.66 35.43 -15.29
C ASP A 247 -6.43 36.33 -15.24
N ILE A 248 -5.36 35.86 -14.59
CA ILE A 248 -4.11 36.62 -14.41
C ILE A 248 -3.23 36.50 -15.67
N GLY A 249 -3.39 35.43 -16.45
CA GLY A 249 -2.61 35.18 -17.66
C GLY A 249 -2.65 33.71 -18.11
N SER A 250 -1.90 33.43 -19.17
CA SER A 250 -1.70 32.09 -19.71
C SER A 250 -0.28 31.60 -19.45
N GLY A 251 -0.13 30.29 -19.27
CA GLY A 251 1.15 29.62 -19.08
C GLY A 251 1.22 28.35 -19.92
N ALA A 252 2.40 28.05 -20.45
CA ALA A 252 2.63 26.80 -21.17
C ALA A 252 4.05 26.28 -20.93
N VAL A 253 4.15 24.99 -20.61
CA VAL A 253 5.42 24.27 -20.49
C VAL A 253 5.41 23.13 -21.49
N THR A 254 6.45 23.03 -22.33
CA THR A 254 6.59 21.96 -23.31
C THR A 254 7.81 21.13 -22.98
N LEU A 255 7.61 19.82 -22.81
CA LEU A 255 8.66 18.84 -22.62
C LEU A 255 8.81 18.01 -23.88
N ARG A 256 10.05 17.87 -24.34
CA ARG A 256 10.40 16.99 -25.46
C ARG A 256 11.07 15.75 -24.93
N SER A 257 10.99 14.66 -25.69
CA SER A 257 11.72 13.45 -25.31
C SER A 257 13.22 13.75 -25.27
N HIS A 258 13.86 13.34 -24.19
CA HIS A 258 15.27 13.55 -23.94
C HIS A 258 15.84 12.35 -23.20
N THR A 259 17.00 11.88 -23.65
CA THR A 259 17.76 10.81 -23.03
C THR A 259 19.15 11.33 -22.68
N ASP A 260 19.45 11.37 -21.39
CA ASP A 260 20.76 11.69 -20.84
C ASP A 260 21.38 10.38 -20.32
N ILE A 261 22.55 10.03 -20.85
CA ILE A 261 23.28 8.80 -20.49
C ILE A 261 23.91 8.94 -19.09
N GLU A 262 24.27 10.16 -18.69
CA GLU A 262 24.91 10.41 -17.39
C GLU A 262 23.90 10.47 -16.25
N LYS A 263 22.66 10.85 -16.53
CA LYS A 263 21.58 11.03 -15.53
C LYS A 263 20.27 10.42 -16.02
N PRO A 264 20.12 9.08 -16.00
CA PRO A 264 18.92 8.41 -16.48
C PRO A 264 17.64 8.85 -15.76
N ASP A 265 17.76 9.26 -14.49
CA ASP A 265 16.62 9.72 -13.67
C ASP A 265 15.97 11.00 -14.21
N LYS A 266 16.67 11.73 -15.09
CA LYS A 266 16.18 12.95 -15.76
C LYS A 266 15.57 12.69 -17.13
N ASN A 267 15.53 11.45 -17.57
CA ASN A 267 15.04 11.11 -18.90
C ASN A 267 13.54 11.37 -19.02
N ILE A 268 13.15 11.78 -20.23
CA ILE A 268 11.76 11.96 -20.61
C ILE A 268 11.50 11.05 -21.80
N GLU A 269 10.70 10.02 -21.56
CA GLU A 269 10.26 9.08 -22.59
C GLU A 269 8.80 9.37 -22.94
N ILE A 270 8.52 9.52 -24.23
CA ILE A 270 7.18 9.82 -24.74
C ILE A 270 6.86 8.79 -25.82
N ASN A 271 5.95 7.88 -25.50
CA ASN A 271 5.41 6.90 -26.42
C ASN A 271 4.02 7.37 -26.87
N LEU A 272 3.90 7.73 -28.14
CA LEU A 272 2.68 8.28 -28.72
C LEU A 272 2.16 7.37 -29.84
N SER A 273 0.98 6.79 -29.63
CA SER A 273 0.20 6.09 -30.65
C SER A 273 -0.68 7.08 -31.41
N GLU A 274 -1.45 7.90 -30.69
CA GLU A 274 -2.38 8.89 -31.26
C GLU A 274 -2.31 10.22 -30.49
N PRO A 275 -2.42 11.39 -31.16
CA PRO A 275 -2.47 12.68 -30.50
C PRO A 275 -3.66 12.76 -29.52
N VAL A 276 -3.38 13.23 -28.31
CA VAL A 276 -4.38 13.36 -27.24
C VAL A 276 -4.28 14.74 -26.62
N ALA A 277 -5.44 15.35 -26.35
CA ALA A 277 -5.55 16.68 -25.74
C ALA A 277 -6.71 16.65 -24.75
N LEU A 278 -6.38 16.63 -23.46
CA LEU A 278 -7.36 16.52 -22.38
C LEU A 278 -7.10 17.56 -21.30
N THR A 279 -8.18 18.08 -20.71
CA THR A 279 -8.10 19.07 -19.64
C THR A 279 -8.34 18.41 -18.29
N PHE A 280 -7.54 18.73 -17.28
CA PHE A 280 -7.64 18.17 -15.94
C PHE A 280 -7.63 19.27 -14.87
N SER A 281 -8.15 18.94 -13.69
CA SER A 281 -8.10 19.82 -12.53
C SER A 281 -6.73 19.79 -11.87
N LEU A 282 -6.06 20.95 -11.79
CA LEU A 282 -4.74 21.09 -11.18
C LEU A 282 -4.77 20.78 -9.68
N LYS A 283 -5.89 21.03 -9.00
CA LYS A 283 -6.07 20.69 -7.58
C LYS A 283 -5.80 19.21 -7.29
N TYR A 284 -6.29 18.30 -8.14
CA TYR A 284 -6.06 16.87 -7.99
C TYR A 284 -4.63 16.49 -8.36
N LEU A 285 -4.10 17.04 -9.45
CA LEU A 285 -2.72 16.76 -9.88
C LEU A 285 -1.70 17.17 -8.81
N VAL A 286 -1.87 18.32 -8.16
CA VAL A 286 -1.01 18.76 -7.05
C VAL A 286 -1.09 17.80 -5.86
N ASN A 287 -2.26 17.23 -5.58
CA ASN A 287 -2.38 16.19 -4.56
C ASN A 287 -1.64 14.91 -4.96
N PHE A 288 -1.76 14.45 -6.21
CA PHE A 288 -1.01 13.28 -6.69
C PHE A 288 0.51 13.50 -6.65
N CYS A 289 0.98 14.74 -6.86
CA CYS A 289 2.39 15.11 -6.75
C CYS A 289 2.95 15.00 -5.31
N LYS A 290 2.14 14.71 -4.29
CA LYS A 290 2.66 14.37 -2.95
C LYS A 290 3.34 13.00 -2.93
N ALA A 291 3.01 12.14 -3.89
CA ALA A 291 3.68 10.85 -4.10
C ALA A 291 5.08 10.95 -4.73
N SER A 292 5.55 12.14 -5.17
CA SER A 292 6.89 12.29 -5.76
C SER A 292 8.03 11.82 -4.83
N GLY A 293 7.81 11.74 -3.52
CA GLY A 293 8.79 11.19 -2.57
C GLY A 293 8.91 9.66 -2.60
N LEU A 294 8.03 8.96 -3.31
CA LEU A 294 8.00 7.50 -3.43
C LEU A 294 8.79 6.97 -4.63
N SER A 295 8.86 7.75 -5.70
CA SER A 295 9.53 7.38 -6.96
C SER A 295 10.13 8.61 -7.61
N ASP A 296 11.35 8.47 -8.14
CA ASP A 296 12.04 9.54 -8.87
C ASP A 296 11.40 9.83 -10.23
N GLN A 297 10.67 8.86 -10.79
CA GLN A 297 9.92 8.99 -12.03
C GLN A 297 8.41 8.81 -11.81
N VAL A 298 7.63 9.52 -12.62
CA VAL A 298 6.18 9.39 -12.73
C VAL A 298 5.81 9.01 -14.16
N LYS A 299 4.82 8.12 -14.29
CA LYS A 299 4.27 7.70 -15.58
C LYS A 299 2.85 8.26 -15.73
N LEU A 300 2.61 8.99 -16.81
CA LEU A 300 1.31 9.53 -17.19
C LEU A 300 0.79 8.76 -18.41
N CYS A 301 -0.40 8.20 -18.31
CA CYS A 301 -1.05 7.53 -19.43
C CYS A 301 -2.37 8.23 -19.78
N LEU A 302 -2.52 8.62 -21.04
CA LEU A 302 -3.65 9.42 -21.54
C LEU A 302 -4.33 8.74 -22.73
N SER A 303 -5.65 8.86 -22.82
CA SER A 303 -6.45 8.54 -23.99
C SER A 303 -7.83 9.23 -23.86
N ASN A 304 -8.46 9.60 -24.98
CA ASN A 304 -9.61 10.52 -25.02
C ASN A 304 -10.86 10.00 -24.28
N GLU A 305 -11.00 8.69 -24.10
CA GLU A 305 -12.21 8.06 -23.54
C GLU A 305 -11.99 7.46 -22.15
N VAL A 306 -10.82 7.67 -21.56
CA VAL A 306 -10.44 7.04 -20.28
C VAL A 306 -9.80 8.05 -19.33
N PRO A 307 -9.93 7.82 -18.01
CA PRO A 307 -9.27 8.67 -17.02
C PRO A 307 -7.75 8.71 -17.23
N LEU A 308 -7.15 9.86 -16.92
CA LEU A 308 -5.70 9.97 -16.82
C LEU A 308 -5.21 9.04 -15.72
N LEU A 309 -4.26 8.17 -16.05
CA LEU A 309 -3.52 7.37 -15.09
C LEU A 309 -2.20 8.07 -14.75
N VAL A 310 -1.97 8.32 -13.46
CA VAL A 310 -0.71 8.78 -12.89
C VAL A 310 -0.15 7.68 -12.01
N GLU A 311 0.93 7.04 -12.45
CA GLU A 311 1.56 5.91 -11.76
C GLU A 311 2.92 6.31 -11.18
N TYR A 312 3.10 5.99 -9.89
CA TYR A 312 4.38 5.98 -9.20
C TYR A 312 4.74 4.53 -8.92
N ALA A 313 5.81 4.05 -9.57
CA ALA A 313 6.32 2.71 -9.36
C ALA A 313 7.01 2.60 -7.99
N LEU A 314 6.77 1.50 -7.28
CA LEU A 314 7.43 1.17 -6.02
C LEU A 314 8.30 -0.07 -6.21
N SER A 315 9.07 -0.44 -5.18
CA SER A 315 9.88 -1.67 -5.20
C SER A 315 9.04 -2.93 -5.42
N ASN A 316 9.66 -3.98 -5.98
CA ASN A 316 9.05 -5.31 -6.15
C ASN A 316 7.76 -5.33 -6.98
N ASN A 317 7.64 -4.46 -7.99
CA ASN A 317 6.44 -4.30 -8.83
C ASN A 317 5.18 -3.86 -8.05
N SER A 318 5.37 -3.28 -6.87
CA SER A 318 4.34 -2.54 -6.15
C SER A 318 4.11 -1.19 -6.84
N TYR A 319 2.95 -0.58 -6.62
CA TYR A 319 2.62 0.69 -7.28
C TYR A 319 1.65 1.54 -6.46
N LEU A 320 1.67 2.84 -6.73
CA LEU A 320 0.64 3.78 -6.36
C LEU A 320 0.12 4.47 -7.63
N ARG A 321 -1.13 4.19 -7.98
CA ARG A 321 -1.81 4.69 -9.17
C ARG A 321 -2.94 5.63 -8.78
N PHE A 322 -3.02 6.75 -9.48
CA PHE A 322 -4.14 7.67 -9.40
C PHE A 322 -4.83 7.75 -10.75
N TYR A 323 -6.15 7.71 -10.74
CA TYR A 323 -6.99 7.90 -11.91
C TYR A 323 -7.75 9.21 -11.74
N LEU A 324 -7.79 10.03 -12.79
CA LEU A 324 -8.49 11.30 -12.77
C LEU A 324 -9.32 11.46 -14.04
N ALA A 325 -10.62 11.66 -13.87
CA ALA A 325 -11.50 11.94 -14.99
C ALA A 325 -11.13 13.30 -15.63
N PRO A 326 -11.13 13.39 -16.97
CA PRO A 326 -10.92 14.66 -17.65
C PRO A 326 -12.10 15.60 -17.36
N LYS A 327 -11.82 16.90 -17.33
CA LYS A 327 -12.86 17.92 -17.45
C LYS A 327 -13.38 17.87 -18.87
N ILE A 328 -14.66 17.56 -19.02
CA ILE A 328 -15.38 17.75 -20.28
C ILE A 328 -15.41 19.27 -20.48
N GLY A 329 -14.79 19.75 -21.55
CA GLY A 329 -14.98 21.15 -21.95
C GLY A 329 -16.45 21.33 -22.31
N ASP A 330 -17.03 22.47 -21.98
CA ASP A 330 -18.28 22.88 -22.62
C ASP A 330 -17.98 22.91 -24.12
N GLU A 331 -18.41 21.90 -24.87
CA GLU A 331 -18.46 21.98 -26.32
C GLU A 331 -19.44 23.11 -26.63
N GLU A 332 -18.92 24.28 -27.00
CA GLU A 332 -19.70 25.31 -27.71
C GLU A 332 -20.12 24.80 -29.10
#